data_AF-A0A561PL25-F1
#
_entry.id   AF-A0A561PL25-F1
#
_cell.length_a   1.000
_cell.length_b   1.000
_cell.length_c   1.000
_cell.angle_alpha   90.00
_cell.angle_beta   90.00
_cell.angle_gamma   90.00
#
_symmetry.space_group_name_H-M   'P 1'
#
loop_
_entity.id
_entity.type
_entity.pdbx_description
1 polymer ?
#
loop_
_entity_poly.entity_id
_entity_poly.type
_entity_poly.pdbx_seq_one_letter_code
_entity_poly.pdbx_strand_id
1 'polypeptide(L)'
;MKNYLLLLALLGCFACKKGLQDYRHAKPVSEVKVSTYDFLQQQNGLYDTLLLLINRVHLADLLKNEKVTFFVPQDISIQTAMRNLNFARARLGDAGNWTLDSVPDIVWDSLLRRYILAGIVDADSLRYADGSDLVSLYKHGMNGKVAGTNASGQVGGGTEVIQFADRNESRFIKDWSVALTQNVDITSKNGIMHILESRHVFGFTSFVGKAYPRSLEPIQGPYLGYPVEIPGIVNAADYDEGPKEVAFHYNNPNGNHNYRPDAPGTENCSQGDNQVSAGGNYNIGWTSDGDWVRYTVNIKAAGKYKVELRIAGNGGGIIYLEIDGVKVSDEIPIQGTGGWQSWQGAFGTADLPAGVHQMKVRIKKANLNLHRIIFTKL
;
A
#
# COMPACT_ATOMS: atom_id res chain seq x y z
N MET A 1 -39.50 34.17 69.32
CA MET A 1 -39.22 33.39 68.10
C MET A 1 -39.85 34.13 66.92
N LYS A 2 -39.52 35.38 66.59
CA LYS A 2 -38.24 36.07 66.32
C LYS A 2 -37.59 35.69 64.96
N ASN A 3 -37.99 36.44 63.94
CA ASN A 3 -37.13 37.18 63.00
C ASN A 3 -36.31 36.47 61.90
N TYR A 4 -36.63 35.25 61.46
CA TYR A 4 -35.85 34.60 60.38
C TYR A 4 -36.66 34.05 59.19
N LEU A 5 -37.91 34.46 59.00
CA LEU A 5 -38.74 33.96 57.88
C LEU A 5 -38.99 34.98 56.76
N LEU A 6 -38.61 36.24 56.92
CA LEU A 6 -38.78 37.28 55.88
C LEU A 6 -37.49 37.67 55.14
N LEU A 7 -36.31 37.18 55.55
CA LEU A 7 -35.05 37.51 54.87
C LEU A 7 -34.66 36.54 53.74
N LEU A 8 -35.34 35.39 53.60
CA LEU A 8 -35.06 34.41 52.55
C LEU A 8 -35.78 34.66 51.22
N ALA A 9 -36.71 35.63 51.17
CA ALA A 9 -37.48 35.95 49.95
C ALA A 9 -36.85 37.06 49.09
N LEU A 10 -35.76 37.71 49.53
CA LEU A 10 -35.16 38.86 48.85
C LEU A 10 -33.73 38.63 48.32
N LEU A 11 -33.16 37.44 48.50
CA LEU A 11 -31.85 37.07 47.94
C LEU A 11 -31.95 36.36 46.57
N GLY A 12 -33.15 36.22 46.00
CA GLY A 12 -33.39 35.48 44.76
C GLY A 12 -33.19 36.22 43.44
N CYS A 13 -32.86 37.52 43.43
CA CYS A 13 -32.95 38.33 42.19
C CYS A 13 -31.65 38.99 41.71
N PHE A 14 -30.48 38.55 42.19
CA PHE A 14 -29.18 38.94 41.60
C PHE A 14 -28.32 37.73 41.27
N ALA A 15 -28.91 36.70 40.64
CA ALA A 15 -28.13 35.82 39.80
C ALA A 15 -27.95 36.54 38.45
N CYS A 16 -26.72 36.93 38.13
CA CYS A 16 -26.36 37.29 36.76
C CYS A 16 -26.96 36.23 35.82
N LYS A 17 -27.79 36.67 34.86
CA LYS A 17 -28.19 35.85 33.73
C LYS A 17 -26.93 35.52 32.91
N LYS A 18 -26.20 34.47 33.30
CA LYS A 18 -25.42 33.67 32.35
C LYS A 18 -26.18 32.37 32.16
N GLY A 19 -26.92 32.32 31.05
CA GLY A 19 -27.69 31.13 30.70
C GLY A 19 -26.75 30.02 30.23
N LEU A 20 -27.19 28.75 30.26
CA LEU A 20 -26.48 27.63 29.63
C LEU A 20 -26.14 27.88 28.14
N GLN A 21 -26.84 28.80 27.47
CA GLN A 21 -26.55 29.23 26.11
C GLN A 21 -25.19 29.95 25.98
N ASP A 22 -24.70 30.63 27.04
CA ASP A 22 -23.40 31.29 27.01
C ASP A 22 -22.23 30.29 27.00
N TYR A 23 -22.45 29.07 27.49
CA TYR A 23 -21.49 27.97 27.41
C TYR A 23 -21.60 27.16 26.12
N ARG A 24 -22.75 27.22 25.42
CA ARG A 24 -22.95 26.54 24.12
C ARG A 24 -22.16 27.20 22.98
N HIS A 25 -21.80 28.46 23.14
CA HIS A 25 -21.06 29.25 22.15
C HIS A 25 -19.70 29.76 22.65
N ALA A 26 -19.32 29.41 23.90
CA ALA A 26 -17.99 29.71 24.40
C ALA A 26 -16.98 28.80 23.68
N LYS A 27 -16.42 29.29 22.57
CA LYS A 27 -15.22 28.71 21.98
C LYS A 27 -14.14 28.75 23.06
N PRO A 28 -13.55 27.62 23.49
CA PRO A 28 -12.30 27.67 24.23
C PRO A 28 -11.23 28.13 23.23
N VAL A 29 -11.09 29.45 23.07
CA VAL A 29 -9.96 30.01 22.33
C VAL A 29 -8.74 29.74 23.20
N SER A 30 -8.06 28.65 22.91
CA SER A 30 -6.78 28.32 23.50
C SER A 30 -5.71 29.11 22.74
N GLU A 31 -5.76 30.44 22.94
CA GLU A 31 -4.77 31.34 22.37
C GLU A 31 -3.46 31.22 23.15
N VAL A 32 -2.40 30.88 22.45
CA VAL A 32 -1.04 30.80 22.99
C VAL A 32 -0.19 31.91 22.40
N LYS A 33 0.60 32.58 23.24
CA LYS A 33 1.40 33.76 22.85
C LYS A 33 2.72 33.42 22.16
N VAL A 34 2.93 32.16 21.82
CA VAL A 34 4.16 31.63 21.21
C VAL A 34 3.89 31.18 19.78
N SER A 35 4.93 30.97 18.98
CA SER A 35 4.74 30.48 17.61
C SER A 35 4.20 29.05 17.59
N THR A 36 3.67 28.59 16.45
CA THR A 36 3.23 27.20 16.26
C THR A 36 4.34 26.22 16.63
N TYR A 37 5.57 26.46 16.17
CA TYR A 37 6.71 25.60 16.48
C TYR A 37 7.05 25.59 17.97
N ASP A 38 7.12 26.76 18.60
CA ASP A 38 7.49 26.88 20.02
C ASP A 38 6.42 26.28 20.94
N PHE A 39 5.13 26.37 20.55
CA PHE A 39 4.05 25.71 21.25
C PHE A 39 4.28 24.20 21.32
N LEU A 40 4.64 23.56 20.19
CA LEU A 40 4.89 22.11 20.13
C LEU A 40 6.07 21.71 21.01
N GLN A 41 7.14 22.50 21.04
CA GLN A 41 8.30 22.26 21.92
C GLN A 41 7.95 22.27 23.41
N GLN A 42 6.93 23.04 23.81
CA GLN A 42 6.52 23.17 25.21
C GLN A 42 5.64 22.02 25.72
N GLN A 43 5.23 21.07 24.86
CA GLN A 43 4.29 20.00 25.22
C GLN A 43 4.96 18.76 25.83
N ASN A 44 6.09 18.93 26.55
CA ASN A 44 6.73 17.90 27.38
C ASN A 44 6.86 16.50 26.73
N GLY A 45 7.42 16.43 25.52
CA GLY A 45 7.74 15.16 24.87
C GLY A 45 6.65 14.55 23.98
N LEU A 46 5.49 15.20 23.86
CA LEU A 46 4.38 14.69 23.02
C LEU A 46 4.66 14.76 21.51
N TYR A 47 5.59 15.63 21.08
CA TYR A 47 5.88 15.93 19.68
C TYR A 47 7.38 15.84 19.34
N ASP A 48 8.18 15.12 20.11
CA ASP A 48 9.64 15.07 19.93
C ASP A 48 10.01 14.50 18.55
N THR A 49 9.34 13.42 18.15
CA THR A 49 9.53 12.77 16.85
C THR A 49 9.06 13.67 15.72
N LEU A 50 7.89 14.31 15.88
CA LEU A 50 7.39 15.28 14.91
C LEU A 50 8.37 16.47 14.75
N LEU A 51 8.85 17.05 15.85
CA LEU A 51 9.78 18.17 15.86
C LEU A 51 11.11 17.80 15.23
N LEU A 52 11.62 16.59 15.50
CA LEU A 52 12.81 16.04 14.84
C LEU A 52 12.62 16.03 13.32
N LEU A 53 11.49 15.51 12.83
CA LEU A 53 11.21 15.46 11.39
C LEU A 53 11.02 16.86 10.79
N ILE A 54 10.29 17.75 11.45
CA ILE A 54 10.10 19.16 11.02
C ILE A 54 11.46 19.84 10.84
N ASN A 55 12.38 19.68 11.78
CA ASN A 55 13.72 20.24 11.70
C ASN A 55 14.52 19.62 10.56
N ARG A 56 14.46 18.29 10.44
CA ARG A 56 15.14 17.52 9.41
C ARG A 56 14.76 17.94 7.99
N VAL A 57 13.48 18.27 7.77
CA VAL A 57 12.98 18.72 6.46
C VAL A 57 12.88 20.24 6.34
N HIS A 58 13.53 20.99 7.23
CA HIS A 58 13.63 22.45 7.19
C HIS A 58 12.27 23.19 7.20
N LEU A 59 11.28 22.66 7.93
CA LEU A 59 9.96 23.29 8.11
C LEU A 59 9.84 24.17 9.37
N ALA A 60 10.88 24.21 10.21
CA ALA A 60 10.85 24.95 11.47
C ALA A 60 10.62 26.46 11.28
N ASP A 61 11.34 27.09 10.34
CA ASP A 61 11.21 28.54 10.10
C ASP A 61 9.83 28.90 9.56
N LEU A 62 9.24 28.03 8.74
CA LEU A 62 7.88 28.18 8.27
C LEU A 62 6.90 28.18 9.44
N LEU A 63 7.00 27.23 10.37
CA LEU A 63 6.12 27.13 11.53
C LEU A 63 6.39 28.21 12.60
N LYS A 64 7.53 28.90 12.56
CA LYS A 64 7.83 30.03 13.46
C LYS A 64 7.31 31.36 12.94
N ASN A 65 7.35 31.57 11.62
CA ASN A 65 7.23 32.90 11.03
C ASN A 65 6.02 33.07 10.11
N GLU A 66 5.62 32.01 9.40
CA GLU A 66 4.59 32.13 8.37
C GLU A 66 3.17 31.95 8.92
N LYS A 67 2.21 32.57 8.24
CA LYS A 67 0.78 32.45 8.57
C LYS A 67 0.18 31.18 8.00
N VAL A 68 0.09 30.13 8.81
CA VAL A 68 -0.32 28.79 8.38
C VAL A 68 -1.34 28.13 9.31
N THR A 69 -2.05 27.16 8.77
CA THR A 69 -2.86 26.20 9.52
C THR A 69 -2.14 24.88 9.57
N PHE A 70 -1.95 24.30 10.75
CA PHE A 70 -1.27 23.02 10.92
C PHE A 70 -2.20 21.98 11.54
N PHE A 71 -2.52 20.93 10.78
CA PHE A 71 -3.17 19.72 11.28
C PHE A 71 -2.12 18.82 11.92
N VAL A 72 -1.87 19.02 13.21
CA VAL A 72 -0.71 18.47 13.92
C VAL A 72 -0.87 16.95 14.09
N PRO A 73 -0.06 16.10 13.42
CA PRO A 73 0.00 14.68 13.74
C PRO A 73 0.73 14.45 15.06
N GLN A 74 0.38 13.41 15.81
CA GLN A 74 1.08 13.07 17.05
C GLN A 74 2.22 12.08 16.80
N ASP A 75 3.20 11.99 17.70
CA ASP A 75 4.34 11.07 17.59
C ASP A 75 3.91 9.60 17.40
N ILE A 76 2.86 9.16 18.09
CA ILE A 76 2.30 7.80 17.95
C ILE A 76 1.81 7.50 16.53
N SER A 77 1.37 8.54 15.80
CA SER A 77 0.95 8.45 14.40
C SER A 77 2.14 8.10 13.50
N ILE A 78 3.29 8.72 13.73
CA ILE A 78 4.55 8.48 13.00
C ILE A 78 5.11 7.09 13.36
N GLN A 79 5.11 6.73 14.65
CA GLN A 79 5.54 5.40 15.10
C GLN A 79 4.69 4.29 14.47
N THR A 80 3.37 4.50 14.35
CA THR A 80 2.47 3.54 13.69
C THR A 80 2.75 3.43 12.19
N ALA A 81 3.02 4.55 11.51
CA ALA A 81 3.41 4.55 10.11
C ALA A 81 4.72 3.76 9.87
N MET A 82 5.74 3.94 10.73
CA MET A 82 6.98 3.17 10.69
C MET A 82 6.78 1.67 10.96
N ARG A 83 5.89 1.31 11.89
CA ARG A 83 5.53 -0.10 12.12
C ARG A 83 4.89 -0.73 10.88
N ASN A 84 3.94 -0.04 10.25
CA ASN A 84 3.29 -0.51 9.02
C ASN A 84 4.29 -0.68 7.87
N LEU A 85 5.25 0.24 7.74
CA LEU A 85 6.33 0.15 6.76
C LEU A 85 7.21 -1.09 6.97
N ASN A 86 7.67 -1.31 8.19
CA ASN A 86 8.49 -2.49 8.50
C ASN A 86 7.71 -3.79 8.35
N PHE A 87 6.42 -3.80 8.68
CA PHE A 87 5.55 -4.94 8.42
C PHE A 87 5.46 -5.26 6.91
N ALA A 88 5.26 -4.24 6.07
CA ALA A 88 5.21 -4.41 4.62
C ALA A 88 6.54 -4.92 4.04
N ARG A 89 7.67 -4.39 4.54
CA ARG A 89 9.03 -4.85 4.15
C ARG A 89 9.26 -6.31 4.52
N ALA A 90 8.95 -6.68 5.76
CA ALA A 90 9.11 -8.06 6.24
C ALA A 90 8.26 -9.05 5.43
N ARG A 91 7.01 -8.68 5.08
CA ARG A 91 6.14 -9.51 4.23
C ARG A 91 6.74 -9.77 2.84
N LEU A 92 7.54 -8.85 2.32
CA LEU A 92 8.18 -8.94 1.01
C LEU A 92 9.61 -9.51 1.07
N GLY A 93 10.00 -10.08 2.22
CA GLY A 93 11.28 -10.76 2.41
C GLY A 93 12.45 -9.83 2.71
N ASP A 94 12.22 -8.53 2.88
CA ASP A 94 13.28 -7.56 3.18
C ASP A 94 13.59 -7.56 4.68
N ALA A 95 14.77 -8.07 5.02
CA ALA A 95 15.25 -8.13 6.39
C ALA A 95 15.62 -6.75 6.97
N GLY A 96 15.64 -6.67 8.31
CA GLY A 96 16.07 -5.49 9.07
C GLY A 96 14.96 -4.46 9.30
N ASN A 97 14.96 -3.83 10.47
CA ASN A 97 13.99 -2.79 10.81
C ASN A 97 14.50 -1.42 10.36
N TRP A 98 13.79 -0.81 9.42
CA TRP A 98 14.02 0.58 9.06
C TRP A 98 13.62 1.50 10.22
N THR A 99 14.47 2.50 10.46
CA THR A 99 14.23 3.59 11.38
C THR A 99 13.82 4.85 10.60
N LEU A 100 13.60 5.97 11.29
CA LEU A 100 13.30 7.25 10.65
C LEU A 100 14.38 7.64 9.61
N ASP A 101 15.65 7.32 9.91
CA ASP A 101 16.80 7.61 9.05
C ASP A 101 16.84 6.79 7.77
N SER A 102 16.19 5.62 7.76
CA SER A 102 16.12 4.76 6.58
C SER A 102 15.15 5.28 5.53
N VAL A 103 14.21 6.16 5.91
CA VAL A 103 13.22 6.73 5.01
C VAL A 103 13.77 8.01 4.38
N PRO A 104 13.74 8.15 3.03
CA PRO A 104 14.27 9.35 2.37
C PRO A 104 13.59 10.64 2.82
N ASP A 105 14.37 11.71 3.01
CA ASP A 105 13.88 13.01 3.52
C ASP A 105 12.76 13.60 2.66
N ILE A 106 12.79 13.37 1.34
CA ILE A 106 11.73 13.82 0.42
C ILE A 106 10.37 13.21 0.75
N VAL A 107 10.33 11.99 1.31
CA VAL A 107 9.09 11.34 1.74
C VAL A 107 8.54 12.05 2.98
N TRP A 108 9.39 12.32 3.96
CA TRP A 108 9.01 13.09 5.15
C TRP A 108 8.55 14.50 4.79
N ASP A 109 9.29 15.21 3.94
CA ASP A 109 8.98 16.59 3.52
C ASP A 109 7.64 16.66 2.80
N SER A 110 7.46 15.82 1.77
CA SER A 110 6.23 15.83 0.96
C SER A 110 4.99 15.44 1.77
N LEU A 111 5.11 14.53 2.75
CA LEU A 111 3.99 14.10 3.59
C LEU A 111 3.70 15.08 4.74
N LEU A 112 4.72 15.64 5.41
CA LEU A 112 4.52 16.66 6.44
C LEU A 112 3.80 17.89 5.87
N ARG A 113 4.17 18.33 4.66
CA ARG A 113 3.52 19.45 4.00
C ARG A 113 2.04 19.22 3.69
N ARG A 114 1.56 17.96 3.62
CA ARG A 114 0.12 17.67 3.46
C ARG A 114 -0.72 18.12 4.66
N TYR A 115 -0.11 18.20 5.83
CA TYR A 115 -0.74 18.64 7.07
C TYR A 115 -0.75 20.16 7.26
N ILE A 116 -0.05 20.90 6.40
CA ILE A 116 0.12 22.35 6.52
C ILE A 116 -0.60 23.03 5.37
N LEU A 117 -1.47 24.00 5.70
CA LEU A 117 -2.18 24.83 4.73
C LEU A 117 -1.67 26.27 4.82
N ALA A 118 -1.63 26.95 3.69
CA ALA A 118 -1.39 28.39 3.67
C ALA A 118 -2.58 29.15 4.25
N GLY A 119 -2.32 30.16 5.09
CA GLY A 119 -3.37 30.96 5.72
C GLY A 119 -4.03 30.29 6.92
N ILE A 120 -5.15 30.87 7.35
CA ILE A 120 -5.92 30.43 8.53
C ILE A 120 -7.20 29.78 8.07
N VAL A 121 -7.37 28.52 8.46
CA VAL A 121 -8.56 27.70 8.25
C VAL A 121 -9.03 27.28 9.63
N ASP A 122 -9.98 28.03 10.18
CA ASP A 122 -10.63 27.70 11.45
C ASP A 122 -11.77 26.69 11.24
N ALA A 123 -12.29 26.13 12.33
CA ALA A 123 -13.41 25.19 12.26
C ALA A 123 -14.65 25.82 11.58
N ASP A 124 -14.92 27.11 11.81
CA ASP A 124 -16.08 27.78 11.21
C ASP A 124 -16.03 27.80 9.68
N SER A 125 -14.84 27.97 9.09
CA SER A 125 -14.61 27.93 7.64
C SER A 125 -14.83 26.55 6.99
N LEU A 126 -15.07 25.51 7.80
CA LEU A 126 -15.25 24.12 7.37
C LEU A 126 -16.67 23.58 7.59
N ARG A 127 -17.64 24.45 7.91
CA ARG A 127 -19.05 24.10 8.21
C ARG A 127 -19.94 23.92 6.98
N TYR A 128 -19.39 23.51 5.85
CA TYR A 128 -20.19 23.20 4.66
C TYR A 128 -20.68 21.75 4.69
N ALA A 129 -21.85 21.49 4.09
CA ALA A 129 -22.47 20.16 4.08
C ALA A 129 -21.55 19.07 3.50
N ASP A 130 -20.78 19.42 2.47
CA ASP A 130 -19.82 18.54 1.78
C ASP A 130 -18.36 18.74 2.25
N GLY A 131 -18.16 19.55 3.29
CA GLY A 131 -16.83 20.05 3.67
C GLY A 131 -16.28 21.10 2.70
N SER A 132 -15.05 21.52 2.95
CA SER A 132 -14.29 22.46 2.12
C SER A 132 -13.17 21.73 1.42
N ASP A 133 -12.99 22.02 0.13
CA ASP A 133 -11.77 21.64 -0.57
C ASP A 133 -10.58 22.45 -0.03
N LEU A 134 -9.53 21.75 0.35
CA LEU A 134 -8.32 22.32 0.91
C LEU A 134 -7.13 21.97 0.01
N VAL A 135 -6.15 22.86 -0.03
CA VAL A 135 -4.91 22.64 -0.77
C VAL A 135 -3.75 22.81 0.19
N SER A 136 -3.01 21.72 0.39
CA SER A 136 -1.81 21.75 1.23
C SER A 136 -0.69 22.58 0.61
N LEU A 137 0.35 22.91 1.38
CA LEU A 137 1.52 23.63 0.87
C LEU A 137 2.23 22.91 -0.28
N TYR A 138 2.01 21.60 -0.44
CA TYR A 138 2.55 20.82 -1.56
C TYR A 138 1.59 20.72 -2.76
N LYS A 139 0.55 21.57 -2.81
CA LYS A 139 -0.53 21.54 -3.82
C LYS A 139 -1.27 20.19 -3.87
N HIS A 140 -1.18 19.40 -2.80
CA HIS A 140 -1.91 18.14 -2.67
C HIS A 140 -3.34 18.45 -2.20
N GLY A 141 -4.33 17.86 -2.89
CA GLY A 141 -5.75 18.05 -2.62
C GLY A 141 -6.19 17.36 -1.33
N MET A 142 -6.69 18.15 -0.39
CA MET A 142 -7.22 17.72 0.90
C MET A 142 -8.70 18.12 1.01
N ASN A 143 -9.38 17.64 2.04
CA ASN A 143 -10.72 18.11 2.40
C ASN A 143 -10.81 18.30 3.92
N GLY A 144 -11.57 19.30 4.36
CA GLY A 144 -11.84 19.57 5.76
C GLY A 144 -13.33 19.73 6.00
N LYS A 145 -13.87 19.06 7.02
CA LYS A 145 -15.30 19.15 7.35
C LYS A 145 -15.51 19.14 8.84
N VAL A 146 -16.28 20.08 9.37
CA VAL A 146 -16.70 20.01 10.78
C VAL A 146 -17.69 18.85 10.97
N ALA A 147 -17.47 18.09 12.03
CA ALA A 147 -18.41 17.10 12.54
C ALA A 147 -18.66 17.31 14.04
N GLY A 148 -19.91 17.14 14.47
CA GLY A 148 -20.25 17.09 15.89
C GLY A 148 -20.07 15.68 16.44
N THR A 149 -19.50 15.55 17.64
CA THR A 149 -19.56 14.28 18.38
C THR A 149 -20.91 14.16 19.10
N ASN A 150 -21.33 12.93 19.41
CA ASN A 150 -22.55 12.68 20.19
C ASN A 150 -22.22 12.70 21.68
N ALA A 151 -23.06 13.31 22.51
CA ALA A 151 -22.96 13.25 23.96
C ALA A 151 -24.28 12.74 24.55
N SER A 152 -24.22 11.71 25.39
CA SER A 152 -25.34 11.23 26.21
C SER A 152 -26.68 11.05 25.47
N GLY A 153 -26.67 10.42 24.30
CA GLY A 153 -27.87 10.14 23.50
C GLY A 153 -28.38 11.33 22.67
N GLN A 154 -27.70 12.48 22.71
CA GLN A 154 -27.99 13.63 21.86
C GLN A 154 -27.04 13.68 20.67
N VAL A 155 -27.61 13.65 19.46
CA VAL A 155 -26.87 13.81 18.20
C VAL A 155 -26.31 15.23 18.11
N GLY A 156 -24.98 15.36 17.96
CA GLY A 156 -24.28 16.65 17.85
C GLY A 156 -24.18 17.46 19.15
N GLY A 157 -24.40 16.84 20.31
CA GLY A 157 -24.28 17.50 21.63
C GLY A 157 -22.88 17.46 22.26
N GLY A 158 -21.90 16.81 21.61
CA GLY A 158 -20.53 16.68 22.09
C GLY A 158 -19.56 17.72 21.50
N THR A 159 -18.28 17.59 21.84
CA THR A 159 -17.19 18.45 21.34
C THR A 159 -17.12 18.45 19.82
N GLU A 160 -16.84 19.63 19.26
CA GLU A 160 -16.62 19.83 17.84
C GLU A 160 -15.28 19.24 17.38
N VAL A 161 -15.30 18.51 16.27
CA VAL A 161 -14.11 17.93 15.63
C VAL A 161 -14.09 18.28 14.14
N ILE A 162 -12.92 18.25 13.53
CA ILE A 162 -12.73 18.38 12.09
C ILE A 162 -12.34 17.02 11.52
N GLN A 163 -13.05 16.60 10.49
CA GLN A 163 -12.66 15.53 9.59
C GLN A 163 -11.67 16.11 8.56
N PHE A 164 -10.40 15.77 8.68
CA PHE A 164 -9.35 16.16 7.77
C PHE A 164 -8.96 14.98 6.88
N ALA A 165 -9.19 15.09 5.58
CA ALA A 165 -9.09 13.96 4.65
C ALA A 165 -8.04 14.19 3.56
N ASP A 166 -7.21 13.17 3.34
CA ASP A 166 -6.43 13.03 2.09
C ASP A 166 -7.37 12.47 1.02
N ARG A 167 -7.50 13.18 -0.10
CA ARG A 167 -8.38 12.78 -1.20
C ARG A 167 -7.85 11.58 -2.00
N ASN A 168 -6.59 11.18 -1.78
CA ASN A 168 -5.92 10.13 -2.55
C ASN A 168 -6.04 10.35 -4.07
N GLU A 169 -5.98 11.61 -4.51
CA GLU A 169 -6.17 12.03 -5.90
C GLU A 169 -7.51 11.58 -6.52
N SER A 170 -8.49 11.17 -5.70
CA SER A 170 -9.82 10.75 -6.11
C SER A 170 -10.85 11.86 -5.91
N ARG A 171 -11.81 11.91 -6.83
CA ARG A 171 -13.04 12.71 -6.67
C ARG A 171 -14.11 11.98 -5.86
N PHE A 172 -13.94 10.68 -5.62
CA PHE A 172 -14.93 9.85 -4.94
C PHE A 172 -14.59 9.75 -3.45
N ILE A 173 -15.51 10.22 -2.61
CA ILE A 173 -15.33 10.30 -1.14
C ILE A 173 -15.00 8.93 -0.52
N LYS A 174 -15.51 7.83 -1.08
CA LYS A 174 -15.22 6.46 -0.62
C LYS A 174 -13.73 6.09 -0.65
N ASP A 175 -12.94 6.78 -1.47
CA ASP A 175 -11.51 6.52 -1.63
C ASP A 175 -10.67 7.48 -0.77
N TRP A 176 -11.30 8.43 -0.07
CA TRP A 176 -10.62 9.41 0.78
C TRP A 176 -10.21 8.77 2.11
N SER A 177 -9.05 9.16 2.61
CA SER A 177 -8.54 8.72 3.92
C SER A 177 -8.73 9.82 4.94
N VAL A 178 -9.55 9.56 5.97
CA VAL A 178 -9.99 10.58 6.94
C VAL A 178 -9.27 10.43 8.28
N ALA A 179 -8.77 11.56 8.78
CA ALA A 179 -8.30 11.74 10.15
C ALA A 179 -9.29 12.65 10.90
N LEU A 180 -9.57 12.38 12.18
CA LEU A 180 -10.31 13.31 13.02
C LEU A 180 -9.36 14.12 13.90
N THR A 181 -9.78 15.32 14.27
CA THR A 181 -9.11 16.12 15.29
C THR A 181 -9.62 15.78 16.69
N GLN A 182 -8.72 15.86 17.66
CA GLN A 182 -9.03 15.82 19.09
C GLN A 182 -9.25 17.23 19.65
N ASN A 183 -8.51 18.22 19.13
CA ASN A 183 -8.64 19.63 19.49
C ASN A 183 -8.63 20.47 18.22
N VAL A 184 -9.45 21.52 18.21
CA VAL A 184 -9.58 22.45 17.08
C VAL A 184 -9.33 23.88 17.55
N ASP A 185 -8.96 24.74 16.61
CA ASP A 185 -8.82 26.19 16.79
C ASP A 185 -7.83 26.64 17.89
N ILE A 186 -6.74 25.89 18.11
CA ILE A 186 -5.65 26.34 18.99
C ILE A 186 -4.89 27.45 18.26
N THR A 187 -5.03 28.69 18.71
CA THR A 187 -4.44 29.86 18.03
C THR A 187 -3.05 30.12 18.57
N SER A 188 -2.04 30.15 17.70
CA SER A 188 -0.68 30.54 18.02
C SER A 188 -0.39 31.97 17.54
N LYS A 189 0.78 32.52 17.88
CA LYS A 189 1.20 33.87 17.46
C LYS A 189 1.14 34.06 15.94
N ASN A 190 1.45 33.01 15.18
CA ASN A 190 1.57 33.07 13.72
C ASN A 190 0.58 32.14 13.01
N GLY A 191 -0.27 31.37 13.67
CA GLY A 191 -1.07 30.36 12.98
C GLY A 191 -2.24 29.82 13.80
N ILE A 192 -2.86 28.78 13.25
CA ILE A 192 -3.87 27.98 13.95
C ILE A 192 -3.50 26.50 13.87
N MET A 193 -3.73 25.76 14.94
CA MET A 193 -3.45 24.34 15.03
C MET A 193 -4.73 23.56 15.29
N HIS A 194 -4.84 22.43 14.59
CA HIS A 194 -5.84 21.41 14.81
C HIS A 194 -5.11 20.12 15.15
N ILE A 195 -5.23 19.65 16.39
CA ILE A 195 -4.50 18.47 16.84
C ILE A 195 -5.25 17.23 16.36
N LEU A 196 -4.59 16.39 15.57
CA LEU A 196 -5.17 15.13 15.09
C LEU A 196 -5.25 14.11 16.24
N GLU A 197 -6.26 13.24 16.21
CA GLU A 197 -6.39 12.14 17.15
C GLU A 197 -5.21 11.15 17.05
N SER A 198 -4.86 10.53 18.17
CA SER A 198 -3.74 9.56 18.25
C SER A 198 -3.90 8.33 17.36
N ARG A 199 -5.13 7.99 16.95
CA ARG A 199 -5.41 6.86 16.03
C ARG A 199 -5.09 7.15 14.57
N HIS A 200 -4.86 8.41 14.21
CA HIS A 200 -4.44 8.78 12.86
C HIS A 200 -3.08 8.13 12.55
N VAL A 201 -2.85 7.72 11.30
CA VAL A 201 -1.57 7.18 10.84
C VAL A 201 -0.89 8.20 9.91
N PHE A 202 0.35 8.56 10.21
CA PHE A 202 1.06 9.60 9.49
C PHE A 202 1.19 9.23 8.00
N GLY A 203 0.93 10.21 7.13
CA GLY A 203 0.94 10.05 5.68
C GLY A 203 -0.26 9.26 5.12
N PHE A 204 -1.30 9.02 5.94
CA PHE A 204 -2.54 8.34 5.53
C PHE A 204 -2.24 6.97 4.89
N THR A 205 -2.72 6.72 3.67
CA THR A 205 -2.45 5.51 2.90
C THR A 205 -1.17 5.62 2.06
N SER A 206 -0.58 6.82 1.95
CA SER A 206 0.54 7.10 1.04
C SER A 206 1.91 6.79 1.64
N PHE A 207 2.05 6.73 2.97
CA PHE A 207 3.37 6.64 3.62
C PHE A 207 4.17 5.41 3.18
N VAL A 208 3.61 4.21 3.31
CA VAL A 208 4.32 2.96 3.01
C VAL A 208 4.75 2.90 1.55
N GLY A 209 3.84 3.22 0.62
CA GLY A 209 4.14 3.21 -0.82
C GLY A 209 5.16 4.26 -1.24
N LYS A 210 5.20 5.43 -0.59
CA LYS A 210 6.23 6.45 -0.86
C LYS A 210 7.58 6.10 -0.25
N ALA A 211 7.60 5.53 0.95
CA ALA A 211 8.83 5.14 1.64
C ALA A 211 9.45 3.87 1.02
N TYR A 212 8.62 2.92 0.61
CA TYR A 212 9.03 1.63 0.07
C TYR A 212 8.16 1.27 -1.15
N PRO A 213 8.50 1.81 -2.34
CA PRO A 213 7.70 1.64 -3.56
C PRO A 213 7.40 0.19 -3.93
N ARG A 214 8.30 -0.74 -3.60
CA ARG A 214 8.10 -2.19 -3.80
C ARG A 214 6.88 -2.75 -3.05
N SER A 215 6.37 -2.07 -2.01
CA SER A 215 5.10 -2.46 -1.37
C SER A 215 3.88 -2.33 -2.29
N LEU A 216 3.99 -1.51 -3.33
CA LEU A 216 2.94 -1.31 -4.34
C LEU A 216 3.06 -2.30 -5.48
N GLU A 217 4.15 -3.08 -5.53
CA GLU A 217 4.31 -4.11 -6.54
C GLU A 217 3.30 -5.24 -6.29
N PRO A 218 2.57 -5.67 -7.32
CA PRO A 218 1.68 -6.81 -7.22
C PRO A 218 2.45 -8.07 -6.79
N ILE A 219 1.86 -8.80 -5.84
CA ILE A 219 2.50 -9.99 -5.28
C ILE A 219 2.43 -11.13 -6.30
N GLN A 220 3.58 -11.75 -6.56
CA GLN A 220 3.73 -13.01 -7.26
C GLN A 220 4.36 -14.03 -6.31
N GLY A 221 3.93 -15.29 -6.37
CA GLY A 221 4.54 -16.37 -5.57
C GLY A 221 4.32 -17.76 -6.16
N PRO A 222 5.05 -18.78 -5.67
CA PRO A 222 4.89 -20.16 -6.15
C PRO A 222 3.47 -20.66 -5.92
N TYR A 223 2.85 -21.22 -6.95
CA TYR A 223 1.50 -21.79 -6.86
C TYR A 223 1.39 -22.94 -5.85
N LEU A 224 2.45 -23.72 -5.69
CA LEU A 224 2.51 -24.80 -4.71
C LEU A 224 2.81 -24.30 -3.27
N GLY A 225 3.02 -22.99 -3.08
CA GLY A 225 3.41 -22.38 -1.81
C GLY A 225 4.91 -22.51 -1.48
N TYR A 226 5.70 -23.19 -2.32
CA TYR A 226 7.15 -23.31 -2.17
C TYR A 226 7.85 -23.31 -3.55
N PRO A 227 9.11 -22.85 -3.64
CA PRO A 227 9.87 -22.88 -4.90
C PRO A 227 10.03 -24.29 -5.46
N VAL A 228 9.92 -24.45 -6.77
CA VAL A 228 10.14 -25.74 -7.45
C VAL A 228 11.64 -26.04 -7.52
N GLU A 229 12.03 -27.26 -7.15
CA GLU A 229 13.43 -27.65 -7.06
C GLU A 229 14.04 -27.98 -8.43
N ILE A 230 15.24 -27.44 -8.70
CA ILE A 230 16.05 -27.71 -9.90
C ILE A 230 17.43 -28.23 -9.46
N PRO A 231 17.91 -29.40 -9.96
CA PRO A 231 17.34 -30.25 -11.00
C PRO A 231 16.03 -30.93 -10.59
N GLY A 232 15.16 -31.20 -11.57
CA GLY A 232 13.81 -31.70 -11.32
C GLY A 232 12.84 -31.41 -12.45
N ILE A 233 11.55 -31.61 -12.18
CA ILE A 233 10.44 -31.36 -13.10
C ILE A 233 9.70 -30.09 -12.66
N VAL A 234 9.53 -29.16 -13.60
CA VAL A 234 8.65 -28.01 -13.48
C VAL A 234 7.42 -28.28 -14.35
N ASN A 235 6.28 -28.60 -13.74
CA ASN A 235 5.03 -28.77 -14.50
C ASN A 235 4.56 -27.41 -15.02
N ALA A 236 4.18 -27.35 -16.29
CA ALA A 236 3.88 -26.08 -16.93
C ALA A 236 2.65 -25.41 -16.31
N ALA A 237 1.66 -26.20 -15.90
CA ALA A 237 0.42 -25.71 -15.29
C ALA A 237 0.60 -25.16 -13.85
N ASP A 238 1.76 -25.37 -13.21
CA ASP A 238 2.09 -24.84 -11.87
C ASP A 238 2.86 -23.50 -11.95
N TYR A 239 2.55 -22.66 -12.94
CA TYR A 239 3.11 -21.31 -13.01
C TYR A 239 2.78 -20.52 -11.73
N ASP A 240 3.52 -19.47 -11.41
CA ASP A 240 3.30 -18.71 -10.19
C ASP A 240 1.86 -18.12 -10.11
N GLU A 241 1.37 -17.91 -8.88
CA GLU A 241 0.18 -17.08 -8.63
C GLU A 241 0.56 -15.61 -8.72
N GLY A 242 -0.32 -14.80 -9.31
CA GLY A 242 -0.18 -13.36 -9.36
C GLY A 242 -0.92 -12.75 -10.55
N PRO A 243 -0.97 -11.41 -10.67
CA PRO A 243 -1.69 -10.76 -11.75
C PRO A 243 -1.09 -11.04 -13.14
N LYS A 244 -1.91 -10.91 -14.18
CA LYS A 244 -1.44 -10.83 -15.57
C LYS A 244 -0.40 -9.69 -15.70
N GLU A 245 0.58 -9.89 -16.57
CA GLU A 245 1.80 -9.07 -16.74
C GLU A 245 2.79 -9.13 -15.57
N VAL A 246 2.47 -9.87 -14.51
CA VAL A 246 3.35 -10.11 -13.36
C VAL A 246 3.74 -11.59 -13.32
N ALA A 247 2.80 -12.51 -13.08
CA ALA A 247 3.10 -13.94 -13.03
C ALA A 247 3.14 -14.59 -14.43
N PHE A 248 2.33 -14.07 -15.35
CA PHE A 248 2.20 -14.59 -16.71
C PHE A 248 1.73 -13.51 -17.69
N HIS A 249 1.96 -13.75 -18.98
CA HIS A 249 1.33 -13.05 -20.09
C HIS A 249 0.75 -14.08 -21.04
N TYR A 250 -0.52 -13.89 -21.38
CA TYR A 250 -1.27 -14.81 -22.20
C TYR A 250 -2.34 -14.04 -22.97
N ASN A 251 -2.32 -14.15 -24.29
CA ASN A 251 -3.14 -13.32 -25.17
C ASN A 251 -4.37 -14.00 -25.76
N ASN A 252 -4.51 -15.32 -25.62
CA ASN A 252 -5.63 -16.04 -26.21
C ASN A 252 -6.81 -16.18 -25.22
N PRO A 253 -7.90 -15.41 -25.37
CA PRO A 253 -9.02 -15.46 -24.41
C PRO A 253 -9.81 -16.77 -24.46
N ASN A 254 -9.57 -17.64 -25.45
CA ASN A 254 -10.32 -18.88 -25.66
C ASN A 254 -9.64 -20.11 -25.05
N GLY A 255 -8.60 -19.91 -24.21
CA GLY A 255 -7.97 -21.01 -23.48
C GLY A 255 -8.93 -21.63 -22.46
N ASN A 256 -8.82 -22.94 -22.26
CA ASN A 256 -9.56 -23.62 -21.19
C ASN A 256 -8.97 -23.30 -19.82
N HIS A 257 -9.70 -23.66 -18.76
CA HIS A 257 -9.35 -23.38 -17.36
C HIS A 257 -9.50 -24.64 -16.49
N ASN A 258 -9.05 -25.79 -17.02
CA ASN A 258 -9.32 -27.09 -16.41
C ASN A 258 -8.57 -27.30 -15.09
N TYR A 259 -7.41 -26.65 -14.92
CA TYR A 259 -6.63 -26.73 -13.68
C TYR A 259 -6.81 -25.48 -12.82
N ARG A 260 -6.67 -24.32 -13.45
CA ARG A 260 -6.72 -23.02 -12.76
C ARG A 260 -7.75 -22.10 -13.39
N PRO A 261 -8.47 -21.30 -12.58
CA PRO A 261 -9.49 -20.37 -13.05
C PRO A 261 -8.91 -19.12 -13.72
N ASP A 262 -7.62 -18.83 -13.53
CA ASP A 262 -6.89 -17.78 -14.23
C ASP A 262 -6.23 -18.30 -15.52
N ALA A 263 -5.58 -17.39 -16.24
CA ALA A 263 -4.76 -17.71 -17.42
C ALA A 263 -3.30 -17.97 -17.00
N PRO A 264 -2.48 -18.65 -17.82
CA PRO A 264 -2.74 -19.16 -19.16
C PRO A 264 -3.76 -20.30 -19.26
N GLY A 265 -4.20 -20.56 -20.49
CA GLY A 265 -5.14 -21.64 -20.78
C GLY A 265 -4.57 -23.01 -20.41
N THR A 266 -5.29 -23.76 -19.57
CA THR A 266 -4.94 -25.11 -19.13
C THR A 266 -5.96 -26.15 -19.58
N GLU A 267 -5.48 -27.29 -20.07
CA GLU A 267 -6.31 -28.45 -20.45
C GLU A 267 -5.72 -29.76 -19.93
N ASN A 268 -6.52 -30.82 -19.96
CA ASN A 268 -6.08 -32.16 -19.55
C ASN A 268 -4.99 -32.66 -20.52
N CYS A 269 -3.88 -33.15 -19.97
CA CYS A 269 -2.81 -33.75 -20.76
C CYS A 269 -3.08 -35.25 -20.94
N SER A 270 -3.04 -35.75 -22.19
CA SER A 270 -3.19 -37.18 -22.52
C SER A 270 -2.11 -38.08 -21.89
N GLN A 271 -0.98 -37.49 -21.50
CA GLN A 271 0.12 -38.13 -20.78
C GLN A 271 0.30 -37.54 -19.38
N GLY A 272 -0.76 -36.99 -18.81
CA GLY A 272 -0.75 -36.42 -17.47
C GLY A 272 -0.24 -37.42 -16.43
N ASP A 273 0.65 -36.96 -15.56
CA ASP A 273 1.02 -37.65 -14.33
C ASP A 273 1.17 -36.65 -13.19
N ASN A 274 0.97 -37.07 -11.96
CA ASN A 274 1.05 -36.19 -10.79
C ASN A 274 2.31 -36.43 -9.97
N GLN A 275 3.44 -36.75 -10.62
CA GLN A 275 4.67 -37.14 -9.93
C GLN A 275 5.20 -36.04 -8.98
N VAL A 276 5.01 -34.78 -9.35
CA VAL A 276 5.43 -33.60 -8.54
C VAL A 276 4.23 -32.89 -7.91
N SER A 277 3.13 -32.76 -8.66
CA SER A 277 1.97 -31.97 -8.27
C SER A 277 0.75 -32.36 -9.10
N ALA A 278 -0.44 -31.87 -8.72
CA ALA A 278 -1.65 -32.05 -9.54
C ALA A 278 -1.53 -31.39 -10.93
N GLY A 279 -0.74 -30.32 -11.09
CA GLY A 279 -0.53 -29.63 -12.35
C GLY A 279 0.10 -30.50 -13.43
N GLY A 280 0.81 -31.57 -13.06
CA GLY A 280 1.35 -32.52 -14.03
C GLY A 280 0.30 -33.32 -14.80
N ASN A 281 -0.98 -33.29 -14.38
CA ASN A 281 -2.09 -33.85 -15.17
C ASN A 281 -2.56 -32.92 -16.31
N TYR A 282 -1.99 -31.72 -16.41
CA TYR A 282 -2.47 -30.67 -17.31
C TYR A 282 -1.31 -30.08 -18.12
N ASN A 283 -1.64 -29.49 -19.27
CA ASN A 283 -0.70 -28.71 -20.07
C ASN A 283 -1.21 -27.28 -20.24
N ILE A 284 -0.27 -26.36 -20.49
CA ILE A 284 -0.60 -25.05 -21.07
C ILE A 284 -0.88 -25.27 -22.55
N GLY A 285 -1.95 -24.67 -23.06
CA GLY A 285 -2.32 -24.71 -24.47
C GLY A 285 -2.79 -23.37 -25.01
N TRP A 286 -3.28 -23.35 -26.26
CA TRP A 286 -3.75 -22.13 -26.94
C TRP A 286 -2.74 -20.98 -26.96
N THR A 287 -1.45 -21.33 -26.95
CA THR A 287 -0.35 -20.38 -26.85
C THR A 287 -0.32 -19.41 -28.03
N SER A 288 0.12 -18.19 -27.78
CA SER A 288 0.32 -17.12 -28.75
C SER A 288 1.78 -16.65 -28.76
N ASP A 289 2.23 -16.11 -29.90
CA ASP A 289 3.58 -15.55 -30.01
C ASP A 289 3.80 -14.47 -28.94
N GLY A 290 4.87 -14.60 -28.17
CA GLY A 290 5.21 -13.68 -27.09
C GLY A 290 4.63 -14.02 -25.73
N ASP A 291 3.79 -15.06 -25.61
CA ASP A 291 3.29 -15.55 -24.33
C ASP A 291 4.44 -15.98 -23.40
N TRP A 292 4.22 -15.85 -22.09
CA TRP A 292 5.19 -16.27 -21.09
C TRP A 292 4.57 -16.59 -19.75
N VAL A 293 5.26 -17.43 -18.98
CA VAL A 293 4.88 -17.83 -17.62
C VAL A 293 6.11 -17.82 -16.72
N ARG A 294 5.93 -17.43 -15.46
CA ARG A 294 6.98 -17.46 -14.44
C ARG A 294 6.78 -18.59 -13.45
N TYR A 295 7.89 -19.05 -12.89
CA TYR A 295 7.98 -20.04 -11.84
C TYR A 295 9.01 -19.55 -10.82
N THR A 296 8.66 -19.59 -9.54
CA THR A 296 9.62 -19.47 -8.45
C THR A 296 10.34 -20.81 -8.33
N VAL A 297 11.65 -20.82 -8.57
CA VAL A 297 12.48 -22.04 -8.56
C VAL A 297 13.60 -21.94 -7.53
N ASN A 298 14.01 -23.06 -6.96
CA ASN A 298 15.20 -23.19 -6.13
C ASN A 298 16.23 -24.05 -6.86
N ILE A 299 17.29 -23.41 -7.35
CA ILE A 299 18.34 -24.05 -8.12
C ILE A 299 19.43 -24.49 -7.15
N LYS A 300 19.54 -25.80 -6.92
CA LYS A 300 20.41 -26.37 -5.88
C LYS A 300 21.88 -26.03 -6.05
N ALA A 301 22.35 -25.88 -7.28
CA ALA A 301 23.75 -25.58 -7.56
C ALA A 301 23.91 -24.90 -8.93
N ALA A 302 24.80 -23.91 -9.01
CA ALA A 302 25.09 -23.24 -10.26
C ALA A 302 25.74 -24.20 -11.27
N GLY A 303 25.57 -23.92 -12.56
CA GLY A 303 26.24 -24.64 -13.65
C GLY A 303 25.35 -24.82 -14.87
N LYS A 304 25.82 -25.65 -15.80
CA LYS A 304 25.08 -25.98 -17.02
C LYS A 304 24.09 -27.11 -16.78
N TYR A 305 22.89 -26.94 -17.31
CA TYR A 305 21.81 -27.92 -17.23
C TYR A 305 21.34 -28.29 -18.62
N LYS A 306 21.03 -29.57 -18.82
CA LYS A 306 20.19 -30.03 -19.93
C LYS A 306 18.74 -29.65 -19.60
N VAL A 307 18.07 -29.07 -20.58
CA VAL A 307 16.66 -28.72 -20.54
C VAL A 307 15.91 -29.61 -21.52
N GLU A 308 14.88 -30.28 -21.05
CA GLU A 308 13.92 -30.99 -21.88
C GLU A 308 12.53 -30.36 -21.72
N LEU A 309 11.96 -29.91 -22.83
CA LEU A 309 10.59 -29.40 -22.91
C LEU A 309 9.69 -30.54 -23.41
N ARG A 310 8.66 -30.89 -22.64
CA ARG A 310 7.62 -31.82 -23.10
C ARG A 310 6.54 -31.03 -23.83
N ILE A 311 6.49 -31.19 -25.15
CA ILE A 311 5.69 -30.36 -26.06
C ILE A 311 4.80 -31.20 -26.98
N ALA A 312 3.74 -30.60 -27.50
CA ALA A 312 2.87 -31.15 -28.54
C ALA A 312 2.36 -30.02 -29.45
N GLY A 313 2.06 -30.28 -30.73
CA GLY A 313 1.50 -29.27 -31.62
C GLY A 313 1.95 -29.41 -33.07
N ASN A 314 1.67 -28.39 -33.87
CA ASN A 314 1.95 -28.39 -35.31
C ASN A 314 3.37 -27.87 -35.64
N GLY A 315 4.15 -27.43 -34.64
CA GLY A 315 5.56 -27.06 -34.79
C GLY A 315 5.79 -25.62 -35.23
N GLY A 316 7.06 -25.26 -35.46
CA GLY A 316 7.46 -23.88 -35.79
C GLY A 316 7.56 -22.95 -34.58
N GLY A 317 7.31 -23.49 -33.38
CA GLY A 317 7.45 -22.80 -32.11
C GLY A 317 8.89 -22.68 -31.65
N ILE A 318 9.14 -21.72 -30.76
CA ILE A 318 10.45 -21.45 -30.17
C ILE A 318 10.25 -21.07 -28.71
N ILE A 319 10.93 -21.76 -27.81
CA ILE A 319 10.96 -21.43 -26.38
C ILE A 319 12.39 -21.05 -25.96
N TYR A 320 12.52 -20.11 -25.03
CA TYR A 320 13.76 -19.89 -24.28
C TYR A 320 13.44 -19.56 -22.81
N LEU A 321 14.47 -19.62 -21.96
CA LEU A 321 14.35 -19.39 -20.53
C LEU A 321 15.08 -18.10 -20.13
N GLU A 322 14.49 -17.36 -19.19
CA GLU A 322 15.14 -16.28 -18.46
C GLU A 322 15.20 -16.63 -16.96
N ILE A 323 16.24 -16.17 -16.27
CA ILE A 323 16.33 -16.12 -14.81
C ILE A 323 16.47 -14.65 -14.42
N ASP A 324 15.56 -14.16 -13.57
CA ASP A 324 15.53 -12.78 -13.08
C ASP A 324 15.61 -11.72 -14.21
N GLY A 325 15.01 -12.03 -15.36
CA GLY A 325 14.98 -11.17 -16.54
C GLY A 325 16.18 -11.30 -17.49
N VAL A 326 17.15 -12.15 -17.18
CA VAL A 326 18.31 -12.43 -18.05
C VAL A 326 18.10 -13.74 -18.80
N LYS A 327 18.23 -13.74 -20.13
CA LYS A 327 18.15 -14.98 -20.95
C LYS A 327 19.31 -15.91 -20.58
N VAL A 328 18.99 -17.15 -20.19
CA VAL A 328 19.95 -18.15 -19.70
C VAL A 328 20.05 -19.41 -20.58
N SER A 329 19.15 -19.56 -21.55
CA SER A 329 19.16 -20.70 -22.49
C SER A 329 19.32 -20.22 -23.93
N ASP A 330 19.75 -21.15 -24.79
CA ASP A 330 19.54 -21.01 -26.23
C ASP A 330 18.05 -21.01 -26.59
N GLU A 331 17.74 -20.64 -27.84
CA GLU A 331 16.40 -20.84 -28.38
C GLU A 331 16.21 -22.32 -28.70
N ILE A 332 15.20 -22.93 -28.10
CA ILE A 332 14.86 -24.34 -28.26
C ILE A 332 13.77 -24.44 -29.34
N PRO A 333 14.10 -24.89 -30.57
CA PRO A 333 13.13 -25.00 -31.64
C PRO A 333 12.21 -26.19 -31.42
N ILE A 334 10.92 -26.01 -31.72
CA ILE A 334 9.88 -27.03 -31.54
C ILE A 334 9.42 -27.53 -32.90
N GLN A 335 9.63 -28.83 -33.14
CA GLN A 335 9.15 -29.51 -34.32
C GLN A 335 7.68 -29.93 -34.15
N GLY A 336 6.96 -30.10 -35.27
CA GLY A 336 5.59 -30.57 -35.24
C GLY A 336 5.53 -32.02 -34.77
N THR A 337 4.64 -32.31 -33.83
CA THR A 337 4.54 -33.64 -33.20
C THR A 337 3.42 -34.50 -33.77
N GLY A 338 2.63 -33.96 -34.72
CA GLY A 338 1.53 -34.64 -35.37
C GLY A 338 0.19 -34.52 -34.65
N GLY A 339 0.09 -33.72 -33.58
CA GLY A 339 -1.18 -33.43 -32.91
C GLY A 339 -1.02 -32.69 -31.58
N TRP A 340 -2.07 -32.03 -31.11
CA TRP A 340 -2.08 -31.21 -29.88
C TRP A 340 -1.89 -32.00 -28.57
N GLN A 341 -2.05 -33.32 -28.63
CA GLN A 341 -1.87 -34.23 -27.51
C GLN A 341 -0.91 -35.39 -27.88
N SER A 342 -0.14 -35.22 -28.97
CA SER A 342 0.93 -36.12 -29.40
C SER A 342 2.25 -35.59 -28.88
N TRP A 343 2.73 -36.11 -27.75
CA TRP A 343 3.82 -35.47 -27.00
C TRP A 343 5.20 -35.95 -27.41
N GLN A 344 6.14 -35.01 -27.57
CA GLN A 344 7.56 -35.25 -27.84
C GLN A 344 8.46 -34.38 -26.96
N GLY A 345 9.75 -34.73 -26.88
CA GLY A 345 10.75 -33.95 -26.17
C GLY A 345 11.50 -33.00 -27.12
N ALA A 346 11.63 -31.74 -26.74
CA ALA A 346 12.54 -30.79 -27.37
C ALA A 346 13.66 -30.44 -26.39
N PHE A 347 14.90 -30.37 -26.86
CA PHE A 347 16.08 -30.33 -26.00
C PHE A 347 16.92 -29.08 -26.20
N GLY A 348 17.50 -28.58 -25.11
CA GLY A 348 18.47 -27.49 -25.11
C GLY A 348 19.35 -27.50 -23.87
N THR A 349 20.10 -26.43 -23.67
CA THR A 349 20.89 -26.19 -22.46
C THR A 349 20.63 -24.82 -21.87
N ALA A 350 20.80 -24.69 -20.56
CA ALA A 350 20.76 -23.43 -19.84
C ALA A 350 21.89 -23.34 -18.82
N ASP A 351 22.49 -22.16 -18.68
CA ASP A 351 23.48 -21.87 -17.65
C ASP A 351 22.76 -21.19 -16.47
N LEU A 352 22.65 -21.92 -15.35
CA LEU A 352 21.79 -21.53 -14.23
C LEU A 352 22.60 -21.08 -12.99
N PRO A 353 22.19 -20.00 -12.30
CA PRO A 353 22.75 -19.62 -10.99
C PRO A 353 22.22 -20.51 -9.86
N ALA A 354 22.86 -20.52 -8.70
CA ALA A 354 22.36 -21.20 -7.50
C ALA A 354 21.48 -20.28 -6.66
N GLY A 355 20.42 -20.83 -6.05
CA GLY A 355 19.55 -20.11 -5.13
C GLY A 355 18.10 -20.06 -5.59
N VAL A 356 17.30 -19.23 -4.90
CA VAL A 356 15.90 -19.01 -5.25
C VAL A 356 15.79 -17.89 -6.28
N HIS A 357 15.15 -18.19 -7.41
CA HIS A 357 15.09 -17.30 -8.56
C HIS A 357 13.71 -17.29 -9.22
N GLN A 358 13.43 -16.23 -9.97
CA GLN A 358 12.28 -16.13 -10.85
C GLN A 358 12.66 -16.64 -12.25
N MET A 359 12.25 -17.87 -12.58
CA MET A 359 12.42 -18.42 -13.91
C MET A 359 11.25 -18.04 -14.80
N LYS A 360 11.51 -17.45 -15.96
CA LYS A 360 10.49 -17.18 -16.97
C LYS A 360 10.69 -18.09 -18.17
N VAL A 361 9.62 -18.78 -18.57
CA VAL A 361 9.54 -19.54 -19.82
C VAL A 361 8.89 -18.66 -20.86
N ARG A 362 9.63 -18.34 -21.92
CA ARG A 362 9.20 -17.46 -23.00
C ARG A 362 8.82 -18.29 -24.21
N ILE A 363 7.58 -18.15 -24.67
CA ILE A 363 7.10 -18.71 -25.93
C ILE A 363 7.33 -17.64 -27.00
N LYS A 364 8.55 -17.59 -27.56
CA LYS A 364 8.93 -16.62 -28.60
C LYS A 364 8.07 -16.79 -29.85
N LYS A 365 7.84 -18.04 -30.25
CA LYS A 365 6.89 -18.45 -31.28
C LYS A 365 6.04 -19.58 -30.74
N ALA A 366 4.74 -19.51 -30.97
CA ALA A 366 3.74 -20.44 -30.45
C ALA A 366 3.50 -21.62 -31.40
N ASN A 367 2.24 -22.06 -31.52
CA ASN A 367 1.83 -23.28 -32.23
C ASN A 367 2.26 -24.58 -31.50
N LEU A 368 2.25 -24.51 -30.16
CA LEU A 368 2.59 -25.60 -29.26
C LEU A 368 1.70 -25.62 -28.02
N ASN A 369 1.58 -26.79 -27.41
CA ASN A 369 1.22 -27.03 -26.03
C ASN A 369 2.48 -27.36 -25.24
N LEU A 370 2.55 -26.93 -23.98
CA LEU A 370 3.67 -27.19 -23.07
C LEU A 370 3.17 -27.93 -21.83
N HIS A 371 3.70 -29.11 -21.57
CA HIS A 371 3.30 -29.94 -20.44
C HIS A 371 4.20 -29.75 -19.22
N ARG A 372 5.51 -29.85 -19.42
CA ARG A 372 6.50 -29.73 -18.35
C ARG A 372 7.88 -29.41 -18.91
N ILE A 373 8.75 -28.94 -18.03
CA ILE A 373 10.16 -28.67 -18.29
C ILE A 373 10.97 -29.53 -17.32
N ILE A 374 11.94 -30.26 -17.83
CA ILE A 374 12.76 -31.19 -17.04
C ILE A 374 14.21 -30.71 -17.09
N PHE A 375 14.80 -30.51 -15.92
CA PHE A 375 16.18 -30.06 -15.76
C PHE A 375 17.05 -31.19 -15.22
N THR A 376 18.13 -31.48 -15.93
CA THR A 376 19.18 -32.41 -15.48
C THR A 376 20.50 -31.66 -15.47
N LYS A 377 21.22 -31.66 -14.34
CA LYS A 377 22.54 -31.04 -14.27
C LYS A 377 23.54 -31.83 -15.13
N LEU A 378 24.38 -31.12 -15.89
CA LEU A 378 25.42 -31.72 -16.73
C LEU A 378 26.76 -31.87 -16.01
#